data_AF-A0A524KB36-F1
#
_entry.id   AF-A0A524KB36-F1
#
_cell.length_a   1.000
_cell.length_b   1.000
_cell.length_c   1.000
_cell.angle_alpha   90.00
_cell.angle_beta   90.00
_cell.angle_gamma   90.00
#
_symmetry.space_group_name_H-M   'P 1'
#
loop_
_entity.id
_entity.type
_entity.pdbx_description
1 polymer ?
#
loop_
_entity_poly.entity_id
_entity_poly.type
_entity_poly.pdbx_seq_one_letter_code
_entity_poly.pdbx_strand_id
1 'polypeptide(L)' 'MAEITTFVHHHFRHFNSAALVDAADGYVRHLDGGGYMFMTLAGAMST' A
#
# COMPACT_ATOMS: atom_id res chain seq x y z
N MET A 1 -11.46 10.52 5.02
CA MET A 1 -10.49 9.42 4.90
C MET A 1 -11.12 8.18 5.48
N ALA A 2 -10.90 6.99 4.90
CA ALA A 2 -11.47 5.75 5.42
C ALA A 2 -10.84 5.40 6.79
N GLU A 3 -11.63 4.78 7.68
CA GLU A 3 -11.20 4.43 9.04
C GLU A 3 -9.92 3.58 9.06
N ILE A 4 -9.78 2.65 8.12
CA ILE A 4 -8.58 1.79 8.01
C ILE A 4 -7.34 2.61 7.61
N THR A 5 -7.48 3.58 6.71
CA THR A 5 -6.38 4.47 6.31
C THR A 5 -5.84 5.21 7.53
N THR A 6 -6.72 5.83 8.32
CA THR A 6 -6.34 6.56 9.53
C THR A 6 -5.63 5.66 10.54
N PHE A 7 -6.14 4.44 10.77
CA PHE A 7 -5.52 3.47 11.65
C PHE A 7 -4.09 3.12 11.21
N VAL A 8 -3.92 2.78 9.93
CA VAL A 8 -2.61 2.41 9.37
C VAL A 8 -1.61 3.55 9.51
N HIS A 9 -1.96 4.78 9.11
CA HIS A 9 -1.05 5.93 9.26
C HIS A 9 -0.68 6.23 10.72
N HIS A 10 -1.60 6.01 11.66
CA HIS A 10 -1.34 6.28 13.07
C HIS A 10 -0.44 5.21 13.71
N HIS A 11 -0.62 3.94 13.36
CA HIS A 11 0.04 2.83 14.06
C HIS A 11 1.27 2.26 13.33
N PHE A 12 1.36 2.36 12.00
CA PHE A 12 2.38 1.65 11.21
C PHE A 12 3.58 2.56 10.93
N ARG A 13 4.37 2.83 11.98
CA ARG A 13 5.46 3.83 11.92
C ARG A 13 6.86 3.24 12.08
N HIS A 14 7.01 1.92 12.10
CA HIS A 14 8.27 1.26 12.43
C HIS A 14 8.76 0.38 11.29
N PHE A 15 10.02 0.57 10.88
CA PHE A 15 10.75 -0.15 9.83
C PHE A 15 9.87 -0.86 8.78
N ASN A 16 9.51 -2.14 9.00
CA ASN A 16 8.70 -2.92 8.06
C ASN A 16 7.26 -2.41 7.87
N SER A 17 6.63 -1.88 8.91
CA SER A 17 5.25 -1.38 8.83
C SER A 17 5.16 0.01 8.17
N ALA A 18 6.19 0.84 8.33
CA ALA A 18 6.29 2.11 7.60
C ALA A 18 6.35 1.89 6.08
N ALA A 19 7.04 0.83 5.63
CA ALA A 19 7.09 0.48 4.21
C ALA A 19 5.71 0.16 3.60
N LEU A 20 4.76 -0.37 4.39
CA LEU A 20 3.38 -0.56 3.93
C LEU A 20 2.69 0.78 3.65
N VAL A 21 2.88 1.77 4.54
CA VAL A 21 2.30 3.11 4.39
C VAL A 21 2.83 3.76 3.12
N ASP A 22 4.15 3.73 2.94
CA ASP A 22 4.80 4.31 1.76
C ASP A 22 4.34 3.65 0.46
N ALA A 23 4.22 2.32 0.45
CA ALA A 23 3.73 1.58 -0.71
C ALA A 23 2.26 1.89 -1.02
N ALA A 24 1.40 1.96 0.00
CA ALA A 24 -0.02 2.27 -0.17
C ALA A 24 -0.21 3.69 -0.72
N ASP A 25 0.42 4.69 -0.11
CA ASP A 25 0.34 6.07 -0.57
C ASP A 25 0.96 6.25 -1.96
N GLY A 26 2.08 5.58 -2.21
CA GLY A 26 2.73 5.58 -3.53
C GLY A 26 1.83 5.00 -4.61
N TYR A 27 1.11 3.92 -4.31
CA TYR A 27 0.21 3.29 -5.24
C TYR A 27 -1.03 4.15 -5.54
N VAL A 28 -1.60 4.82 -4.53
CA VAL A 28 -2.68 5.81 -4.75
C VAL A 28 -2.21 6.91 -5.69
N ARG A 29 -1.04 7.50 -5.45
CA ARG A 29 -0.47 8.54 -6.34
C ARG A 29 -0.24 8.05 -7.76
N HIS A 30 0.21 6.80 -7.93
CA HIS A 30 0.40 6.18 -9.24
C HIS A 30 -0.91 6.05 -10.01
N LEU A 31 -1.98 5.58 -9.35
CA LEU A 31 -3.31 5.47 -9.95
C LEU A 31 -3.90 6.84 -10.28
N ASP A 32 -3.78 7.81 -9.37
CA ASP A 32 -4.23 9.20 -9.59
C ASP A 32 -3.51 9.85 -10.78
N GLY A 33 -2.26 9.44 -11.04
CA GLY A 33 -1.47 9.83 -12.21
C GLY A 33 -1.87 9.12 -13.52
N GLY A 34 -2.91 8.29 -13.51
CA GLY A 34 -3.34 7.49 -14.67
C GLY A 34 -2.47 6.25 -14.92
N GLY A 35 -1.60 5.89 -13.97
CA GLY A 35 -0.80 4.69 -14.03
C GLY A 35 -1.63 3.43 -13.80
N TYR A 36 -1.18 2.31 -14.38
CA TYR A 36 -1.79 1.00 -14.19
C TYR A 36 -0.89 0.10 -13.35
N MET A 37 -1.49 -0.81 -12.58
CA MET A 37 -0.75 -1.79 -11.80
C MET A 37 -0.30 -2.95 -12.68
N PHE A 38 0.99 -3.22 -12.64
CA PHE A 38 1.55 -4.50 -13.08
C PHE A 38 1.95 -5.29 -11.84
N MET A 39 1.35 -6.46 -11.63
CA MET A 39 1.56 -7.29 -10.44
C MET A 39 2.12 -8.65 -10.85
N THR A 40 3.26 -9.01 -10.27
CA THR A 40 3.80 -10.37 -10.33
C THR A 40 3.61 -11.02 -8.96
N LEU A 41 2.81 -12.08 -8.89
CA LEU A 41 2.56 -12.81 -7.64
C LEU A 41 3.30 -14.15 -7.67
N ALA A 42 3.97 -14.49 -6.57
CA ALA A 42 4.46 -15.84 -6.34
C ALA A 42 3.27 -16.79 -6.10
N GLY A 43 3.41 -18.07 -6.48
CA GLY A 43 2.32 -19.04 -6.38
C GLY A 43 1.70 -19.16 -4.98
N ALA A 44 2.51 -19.03 -3.92
CA ALA A 44 2.04 -19.05 -2.54
C ALA A 44 1.13 -17.86 -2.14
N MET A 45 1.10 -16.78 -2.93
CA MET A 45 0.24 -15.61 -2.72
C MET A 45 -1.03 -15.64 -3.61
N SER A 46 -1.22 -16.67 -4.42
CA SER A 46 -2.32 -16.80 -5.38
C SER A 46 -3.48 -17.71 -4.89
N THR A 47 -3.44 -18.12 -3.62
CA THR A 47 -4.46 -18.96 -2.97
C THR A 47 -5.37 -18.11 -2.08
#